data_AF-A0A0J1BM41-F1
#
_entry.id   AF-A0A0J1BM41-F1
#
_cell.length_a   1.000
_cell.length_b   1.000
_cell.length_c   1.000
_cell.angle_alpha   90.00
_cell.angle_beta   90.00
_cell.angle_gamma   90.00
#
_symmetry.space_group_name_H-M   'P 1'
#
loop_
_entity.id
_entity.type
_entity.pdbx_description
1 polymer ?
#
loop_
_entity_poly.entity_id
_entity_poly.type
_entity_poly.pdbx_seq_one_letter_code
_entity_poly.pdbx_strand_id
1 'polypeptide(L)'
;MKTTQKLLMLFTVVLALAGCSTLRTASDYDKTADLNSYKTYNFYDKGVARVKLNNLDKRRLMAAVEAEMNSKGFVKADKPDMLVNLVVVAREKTDFYGPAYYGGWGWG
;
A
#
# COMPACT_ATOMS: atom_id res chain seq x y z
N MET A 1 -41.97 19.99 -1.41
CA MET A 1 -41.76 18.68 -2.05
C MET A 1 -40.54 18.64 -2.98
N LYS A 2 -40.40 19.56 -3.96
CA LYS A 2 -39.24 19.55 -4.87
C LYS A 2 -37.89 19.86 -4.18
N THR A 3 -37.89 20.74 -3.18
CA THR A 3 -36.70 21.09 -2.37
C THR A 3 -36.26 19.96 -1.45
N THR A 4 -37.19 19.26 -0.81
CA THR A 4 -36.90 18.09 0.04
C THR A 4 -36.35 16.91 -0.79
N GLN A 5 -36.85 16.70 -2.00
CA GLN A 5 -36.33 15.68 -2.93
C GLN A 5 -34.90 16.00 -3.40
N LYS A 6 -34.60 17.28 -3.70
CA LYS A 6 -33.22 17.72 -4.02
C LYS A 6 -32.27 17.51 -2.83
N LEU A 7 -32.72 17.78 -1.61
CA LEU A 7 -31.93 17.58 -0.41
C LEU A 7 -31.61 16.09 -0.17
N LEU A 8 -32.60 15.22 -0.38
CA LEU A 8 -32.42 13.76 -0.27
C LEU A 8 -31.42 13.23 -1.31
N MET A 9 -31.47 13.76 -2.53
CA MET A 9 -30.53 13.42 -3.61
C MET A 9 -29.10 13.88 -3.30
N LEU A 10 -28.94 15.09 -2.76
CA LEU A 10 -27.63 15.59 -2.32
C LEU A 10 -27.06 14.75 -1.18
N PHE A 11 -27.90 14.36 -0.21
CA PHE A 11 -27.49 13.52 0.92
C PHE A 11 -27.01 12.13 0.48
N THR A 12 -27.69 11.52 -0.51
CA THR A 12 -27.27 10.24 -1.07
C THR A 12 -25.94 10.33 -1.83
N VAL A 13 -25.71 11.42 -2.56
CA VAL A 13 -24.41 11.67 -3.22
C VAL A 13 -23.28 11.83 -2.20
N VAL A 14 -23.50 12.59 -1.13
CA VAL A 14 -22.50 12.79 -0.06
C VAL A 14 -22.17 11.47 0.65
N LEU A 15 -23.18 10.65 0.94
CA LEU A 15 -22.99 9.32 1.52
C LEU A 15 -22.21 8.38 0.59
N ALA A 16 -22.46 8.44 -0.72
CA ALA A 16 -21.73 7.62 -1.70
C ALA A 16 -20.25 8.00 -1.77
N LEU A 17 -19.89 9.26 -1.52
CA LEU A 17 -18.52 9.76 -1.53
C LEU A 17 -17.74 9.49 -0.21
N ALA A 18 -18.44 9.18 0.88
CA ALA A 18 -17.83 8.98 2.20
C ALA A 18 -17.08 7.64 2.36
N GLY A 19 -17.16 6.73 1.39
CA GLY A 19 -16.58 5.38 1.48
C GLY A 19 -15.10 5.25 1.15
N CYS A 20 -14.42 6.30 0.68
CA CYS A 20 -13.00 6.21 0.34
C CYS A 20 -12.11 6.14 1.59
N SER A 21 -11.57 4.95 1.90
CA SER A 21 -10.47 4.81 2.85
C SER A 21 -9.13 4.85 2.10
N THR A 22 -8.19 5.66 2.59
CA THR A 22 -6.85 5.78 2.00
C THR A 22 -5.87 4.89 2.75
N LEU A 23 -4.85 4.38 2.04
CA LEU A 23 -3.71 3.77 2.72
C LEU A 23 -2.85 4.85 3.37
N ARG A 24 -2.39 4.60 4.59
CA ARG A 24 -1.40 5.45 5.26
C ARG A 24 -0.03 5.14 4.67
N THR A 25 0.60 6.15 4.07
CA THR A 25 1.94 6.05 3.49
C THR A 25 2.83 7.14 4.07
N ALA A 26 4.13 6.88 4.15
CA ALA A 26 5.16 7.83 4.58
C ALA A 26 6.41 7.61 3.74
N SER A 27 7.09 8.69 3.37
CA SER A 27 8.32 8.68 2.57
C SER A 27 9.35 9.59 3.21
N ASP A 28 10.59 9.12 3.31
CA ASP A 28 11.74 9.89 3.79
C ASP A 28 12.92 9.68 2.83
N TYR A 29 13.75 10.70 2.68
CA TYR A 29 14.89 10.70 1.75
C TYR A 29 15.99 11.66 2.21
N ASP A 30 17.23 11.40 1.77
CA ASP A 30 18.36 12.27 2.02
C ASP A 30 18.30 13.52 1.11
N LYS A 31 18.21 14.71 1.72
CA LYS A 31 18.14 16.00 1.00
C LYS A 31 19.47 16.43 0.40
N THR A 32 20.57 15.83 0.81
CA THR A 32 21.92 16.17 0.34
C THR A 32 22.36 15.30 -0.84
N ALA A 33 21.71 14.17 -1.05
CA ALA A 33 21.99 13.27 -2.16
C ALA A 33 21.37 13.79 -3.47
N ASP A 34 22.18 13.93 -4.53
CA ASP A 34 21.66 14.25 -5.86
C ASP A 34 21.11 13.00 -6.55
N LEU A 35 19.80 12.80 -6.43
CA LEU A 35 19.11 11.67 -7.04
C LEU A 35 19.08 11.73 -8.58
N ASN A 36 19.36 12.89 -9.19
CA ASN A 36 19.37 13.02 -10.65
C ASN A 36 20.60 12.37 -11.29
N SER A 37 21.65 12.14 -10.50
CA SER A 37 22.89 11.49 -10.93
C SER A 37 22.70 9.99 -11.22
N TYR A 38 21.73 9.34 -10.58
CA TYR A 38 21.40 7.94 -10.81
C TYR A 38 20.45 7.80 -12.00
N LYS A 39 20.76 6.94 -12.96
CA LYS A 39 19.89 6.70 -14.13
C LYS A 39 19.45 5.25 -14.23
N THR A 40 20.22 4.34 -13.64
CA THR A 40 19.95 2.91 -13.71
C THR A 40 19.63 2.32 -12.34
N TYR A 41 18.73 1.34 -12.33
CA TYR A 41 18.37 0.64 -11.10
C TYR A 41 18.28 -0.87 -11.31
N ASN A 42 18.37 -1.63 -10.23
CA ASN A 42 17.93 -3.02 -10.20
C ASN A 42 17.39 -3.39 -8.82
N PHE A 43 16.71 -4.53 -8.72
CA PHE A 43 16.27 -5.04 -7.43
C PHE A 43 17.44 -5.65 -6.67
N TYR A 44 17.42 -5.50 -5.35
CA TYR A 44 18.37 -6.18 -4.49
C TYR A 44 17.96 -7.64 -4.30
N ASP A 45 18.60 -8.56 -5.02
CA ASP A 45 18.23 -9.99 -5.07
C ASP A 45 18.12 -10.63 -3.68
N LYS A 46 19.09 -10.37 -2.80
CA LYS A 46 19.08 -10.89 -1.41
C LYS A 46 17.91 -10.34 -0.60
N GLY A 47 17.43 -9.14 -0.91
CA GLY A 47 16.26 -8.53 -0.29
C GLY A 47 14.97 -9.20 -0.76
N VAL A 48 14.79 -9.31 -2.07
CA VAL A 48 13.61 -9.95 -2.69
C VAL A 48 13.45 -11.40 -2.24
N ALA A 49 14.55 -12.15 -2.12
CA ALA A 49 14.54 -13.53 -1.63
C ALA A 49 14.00 -13.67 -0.19
N ARG A 50 14.19 -12.66 0.67
CA ARG A 50 13.74 -12.66 2.07
C ARG A 50 12.27 -12.30 2.23
N VAL A 51 11.63 -11.77 1.19
CA VAL A 51 10.22 -11.40 1.22
C VAL A 51 9.38 -12.69 1.33
N LYS A 52 8.75 -12.89 2.49
CA LYS A 52 7.85 -14.02 2.75
C LYS A 52 6.47 -13.76 2.15
N LEU A 53 6.40 -13.81 0.82
CA LEU A 53 5.17 -13.69 0.04
C LEU A 53 5.01 -14.85 -0.93
N ASN A 54 3.77 -15.10 -1.35
CA ASN A 54 3.49 -16.00 -2.47
C ASN A 54 4.09 -15.44 -3.77
N ASN A 55 4.38 -16.31 -4.73
CA ASN A 55 4.96 -15.96 -6.04
C ASN A 55 4.11 -14.93 -6.80
N LEU A 56 2.78 -15.01 -6.67
CA LEU A 56 1.86 -14.05 -7.29
C LEU A 56 2.07 -12.62 -6.77
N ASP A 57 2.13 -12.45 -5.46
CA ASP A 57 2.23 -11.12 -4.83
C ASP A 57 3.63 -10.55 -4.98
N LYS A 58 4.67 -11.40 -4.94
CA LYS A 58 6.03 -11.01 -5.30
C LYS A 58 6.08 -10.39 -6.70
N ARG A 59 5.51 -11.08 -7.69
CA ARG A 59 5.46 -10.61 -9.07
C ARG A 59 4.71 -9.28 -9.20
N ARG A 60 3.58 -9.14 -8.50
CA ARG A 60 2.77 -7.90 -8.50
C ARG A 60 3.52 -6.71 -7.90
N LEU A 61 4.18 -6.90 -6.76
CA LEU A 61 4.97 -5.84 -6.12
C LEU A 61 6.15 -5.42 -6.99
N MET A 62 6.89 -6.37 -7.55
CA MET A 62 8.01 -6.06 -8.43
C MET A 62 7.54 -5.31 -9.68
N ALA A 63 6.44 -5.74 -10.30
CA ALA A 63 5.86 -5.07 -11.46
C ALA A 63 5.37 -3.65 -11.14
N ALA A 64 4.76 -3.44 -9.96
CA ALA A 64 4.32 -2.11 -9.54
C ALA A 64 5.49 -1.15 -9.36
N VAL A 65 6.57 -1.61 -8.71
CA VAL A 65 7.78 -0.81 -8.52
C VAL A 65 8.47 -0.54 -9.85
N GLU A 66 8.51 -1.53 -10.74
CA GLU A 66 9.06 -1.35 -12.09
C GLU A 66 8.28 -0.32 -12.91
N ALA A 67 6.95 -0.33 -12.84
CA ALA A 67 6.11 0.68 -13.49
C ALA A 67 6.40 2.10 -12.96
N GLU A 68 6.56 2.26 -11.65
CA GLU A 68 6.89 3.56 -11.02
C GLU A 68 8.32 4.03 -11.32
N MET A 69 9.29 3.12 -11.40
CA MET A 69 10.66 3.47 -11.77
C MET A 69 10.74 3.90 -13.24
N ASN A 70 10.04 3.17 -14.12
CA ASN A 70 9.94 3.52 -15.54
C ASN A 70 9.21 4.85 -15.74
N SER A 71 8.14 5.13 -14.99
CA SER A 71 7.41 6.40 -15.09
C SER A 71 8.27 7.61 -14.67
N LYS A 72 9.23 7.39 -13.77
CA LYS A 72 10.23 8.37 -13.34
C LYS A 72 11.44 8.46 -14.28
N GLY A 73 11.51 7.65 -15.33
CA GLY A 73 12.58 7.67 -16.35
C GLY A 73 13.85 6.89 -15.98
N PHE A 74 13.80 6.03 -14.97
CA PHE A 74 14.91 5.12 -14.66
C PHE A 74 14.89 3.90 -15.60
N VAL A 75 16.06 3.32 -15.85
CA VAL A 75 16.21 2.13 -16.70
C VAL A 75 16.78 0.98 -15.89
N LYS A 76 16.24 -0.23 -16.09
CA LYS A 76 16.76 -1.43 -15.42
C LYS A 76 18.09 -1.86 -16.02
N ALA A 77 19.11 -2.12 -15.20
CA ALA A 77 20.43 -2.56 -15.66
C ALA A 77 21.05 -3.63 -14.74
N ASP A 78 21.87 -4.53 -15.30
CA ASP A 78 22.54 -5.59 -14.53
C ASP A 78 23.62 -5.04 -13.59
N LYS A 79 24.27 -3.93 -13.98
CA LYS A 79 25.19 -3.16 -13.14
C LYS A 79 24.59 -1.77 -12.90
N PRO A 80 23.67 -1.63 -11.93
CA PRO A 80 22.93 -0.40 -11.74
C PRO A 80 23.68 0.60 -10.85
N ASP A 81 23.30 1.87 -10.94
CA ASP A 81 23.77 2.92 -10.03
C ASP A 81 23.05 2.86 -8.67
N MET A 82 21.84 2.29 -8.64
CA MET A 82 21.01 2.18 -7.43
C MET A 82 20.36 0.79 -7.31
N LEU A 83 20.24 0.31 -6.06
CA LEU A 83 19.52 -0.92 -5.74
C LEU A 83 18.23 -0.64 -4.97
N VAL A 84 17.14 -1.24 -5.42
CA VAL A 84 15.83 -1.15 -4.75
C VAL A 84 15.60 -2.39 -3.89
N ASN A 85 15.47 -2.18 -2.58
CA ASN A 85 15.20 -3.25 -1.61
C ASN A 85 13.73 -3.25 -1.19
N LEU A 86 13.02 -4.35 -1.43
CA LEU A 86 11.63 -4.54 -1.02
C LEU A 86 11.57 -5.31 0.30
N VAL A 87 10.91 -4.72 1.30
CA VAL A 87 10.72 -5.33 2.61
C VAL A 87 9.24 -5.36 2.95
N VAL A 88 8.73 -6.55 3.28
CA VAL A 88 7.33 -6.75 3.67
C VAL A 88 7.31 -7.37 5.06
N VAL A 89 6.60 -6.72 5.97
CA VAL A 89 6.41 -7.20 7.33
C VAL A 89 4.97 -7.68 7.46
N ALA A 90 4.78 -9.00 7.54
CA ALA A 90 3.50 -9.60 7.86
C ALA A 90 3.42 -9.85 9.37
N ARG A 91 2.28 -9.54 9.98
CA ARG A 91 1.95 -9.96 11.35
C ARG A 91 0.77 -10.89 11.28
N GLU A 92 0.93 -12.08 11.85
CA GLU A 92 -0.19 -12.99 12.07
C GLU A 92 -0.98 -12.47 13.27
N LYS A 93 -2.28 -12.24 13.07
CA LYS A 93 -3.20 -11.82 14.14
C LYS A 93 -4.13 -12.99 14.42
N THR A 94 -3.93 -13.63 15.56
CA THR A 94 -4.83 -14.67 16.05
C THR A 94 -5.89 -14.02 16.93
N ASP A 95 -7.11 -13.91 16.42
CA ASP A 95 -8.26 -13.48 17.22
C ASP A 95 -8.81 -14.71 17.98
N PHE A 96 -8.64 -14.72 19.31
CA PHE A 96 -9.19 -15.78 20.17
C PHE A 96 -10.58 -15.37 20.65
N TYR A 97 -11.61 -16.04 20.14
CA TYR A 97 -12.95 -15.96 20.69
C TYR A 97 -13.08 -16.98 21.82
N GLY A 98 -12.88 -16.52 23.06
CA GLY A 98 -13.13 -17.33 24.25
C GLY A 98 -14.63 -17.66 24.39
N PRO A 99 -14.99 -18.64 25.24
CA PRO A 99 -16.38 -19.06 25.47
C PRO A 99 -17.20 -18.03 26.28
N ALA A 100 -17.10 -16.74 25.95
CA ALA A 100 -17.88 -15.66 26.55
C ALA A 100 -19.26 -15.49 25.88
N TYR A 101 -19.77 -16.53 25.22
CA TYR A 101 -21.08 -16.55 24.55
C TYR A 101 -22.16 -17.32 25.32
N TYR A 102 -22.00 -17.45 26.65
CA TYR A 102 -23.08 -17.89 27.53
C TYR A 102 -23.27 -16.88 28.67
N GLY A 103 -23.98 -15.79 28.37
CA GLY A 103 -24.71 -15.02 29.38
C GLY A 103 -24.21 -13.60 29.62
N GLY A 104 -25.04 -12.62 29.26
CA GLY A 104 -24.93 -11.26 29.79
C GLY A 104 -25.30 -10.20 28.75
N TRP A 105 -26.58 -9.89 28.63
CA TRP A 105 -27.07 -8.75 27.87
C TRP A 105 -26.42 -7.45 28.36
N GLY A 106 -25.74 -6.78 27.46
CA GLY A 106 -25.07 -5.51 27.71
C GLY A 106 -26.03 -4.33 27.63
N TRP A 107 -25.91 -3.45 28.63
CA TRP A 107 -26.18 -2.02 28.50
C TRP A 107 -25.08 -1.31 29.31
N GLY A 108 -24.17 -0.67 28.57
CA GLY A 108 -23.33 0.41 29.04
C GLY A 108 -23.63 1.63 28.19
#